data_AF-E3RTT6-F1
#
_entry.id   AF-E3RTT6-F1
#
_cell.length_a   1.000
_cell.length_b   1.000
_cell.length_c   1.000
_cell.angle_alpha   90.00
_cell.angle_beta   90.00
_cell.angle_gamma   90.00
#
_symmetry.space_group_name_H-M   'P 1'
#
loop_
_entity.id
_entity.type
_entity.pdbx_description
1 polymer ?
#
loop_
_entity_poly.entity_id
_entity_poly.type
_entity_poly.pdbx_seq_one_letter_code
_entity_poly.pdbx_strand_id
1 'polypeptide(L)'
;MVAGPQDDYRGEEAFDSMRRFVLEYALQIDKVLMDIARAEAIVSGKKSWWGVPRMAIVGYEVNKNGRYPAKNKIFYFSLKAEPLFILL
;
A
#
# COMPACT_ATOMS: atom_id res chain seq x y z
N MET A 1 10.07 12.92 4.48
CA MET A 1 9.81 11.53 4.07
C MET A 1 9.16 10.82 5.24
N VAL A 2 7.95 10.28 5.07
CA VAL A 2 7.38 9.34 6.06
C VAL A 2 8.05 8.00 5.80
N ALA A 3 9.04 7.64 6.61
CA ALA A 3 9.69 6.33 6.56
C ALA A 3 8.82 5.34 7.35
N GLY A 4 8.25 4.36 6.65
CA GLY A 4 7.61 3.22 7.28
C GLY A 4 8.64 2.21 7.80
N PRO A 5 8.21 1.20 8.57
CA PRO A 5 9.09 0.12 9.02
C PRO A 5 9.77 -0.54 7.83
N GLN A 6 11.10 -0.72 7.91
CA GLN A 6 11.86 -1.38 6.83
C GLN A 6 11.92 -2.90 7.01
N ASP A 7 11.69 -3.39 8.23
CA ASP A 7 11.67 -4.79 8.58
C ASP A 7 10.61 -5.08 9.67
N ASP A 8 10.55 -6.33 10.12
CA ASP A 8 9.71 -6.78 11.24
C ASP A 8 10.43 -6.72 12.59
N TYR A 9 11.57 -6.02 12.63
CA TYR A 9 12.50 -5.94 13.74
C TYR A 9 12.86 -7.32 14.32
N ARG A 10 12.95 -8.37 13.48
CA ARG A 10 13.36 -9.76 13.82
C ARG A 10 12.58 -10.45 14.93
N GLY A 11 11.52 -9.88 15.47
CA GLY A 11 11.01 -10.38 16.74
C GLY A 11 10.50 -9.32 17.69
N GLU A 12 11.08 -8.12 17.62
CA GLU A 12 11.01 -7.18 18.72
C GLU A 12 9.58 -6.80 19.08
N GLU A 13 9.35 -6.79 20.39
CA GLU A 13 8.13 -6.30 21.02
C GLU A 13 8.40 -4.90 21.57
N ALA A 14 7.46 -3.99 21.36
CA ALA A 14 7.52 -2.65 21.96
C ALA A 14 6.96 -2.66 23.39
N PHE A 15 5.95 -3.48 23.63
CA PHE A 15 5.30 -3.73 24.93
C PHE A 15 4.80 -5.17 24.96
N ASP A 16 4.34 -5.62 26.13
CA ASP A 16 3.87 -6.99 26.38
C ASP A 16 2.95 -7.50 25.25
N SER A 17 3.42 -8.47 24.46
CA SER A 17 2.76 -9.08 23.29
C SER A 17 2.53 -8.19 22.05
N MET A 18 2.97 -6.94 22.04
CA MET A 18 2.81 -6.02 20.91
C MET A 18 4.09 -5.90 20.09
N ARG A 19 4.03 -6.35 18.84
CA ARG A 19 5.15 -6.23 17.88
C ARG A 19 5.51 -4.78 17.59
N ARG A 20 6.80 -4.47 17.64
CA ARG A 20 7.34 -3.13 17.43
C ARG A 20 6.89 -2.49 16.10
N PHE A 21 6.97 -3.23 15.01
CA PHE A 21 6.57 -2.70 13.69
C PHE A 21 5.07 -2.36 13.62
N VAL A 22 4.21 -3.00 14.42
CA VAL A 22 2.77 -2.70 14.49
C VAL A 22 2.53 -1.37 15.20
N LEU A 23 3.22 -1.15 16.33
CA LEU A 23 3.15 0.11 17.06
C LEU A 23 3.65 1.27 16.21
N GLU A 24 4.82 1.13 15.59
CA GLU A 24 5.39 2.17 14.75
C GLU A 24 4.47 2.49 13.55
N TYR A 25 3.88 1.47 12.94
CA TYR A 25 2.86 1.66 11.90
C TYR A 25 1.67 2.48 12.43
N ALA A 26 1.10 2.13 13.59
CA ALA A 26 -0.04 2.84 14.17
C ALA A 26 0.31 4.32 14.45
N LEU A 27 1.49 4.59 15.02
CA LEU A 27 1.97 5.96 15.28
C LEU A 27 2.17 6.78 14.00
N GLN A 28 2.60 6.15 12.91
CA GLN A 28 2.73 6.85 11.62
C GLN A 28 1.38 7.14 11.00
N ILE A 29 0.42 6.21 11.09
CA ILE A 29 -0.94 6.45 10.61
C ILE A 29 -1.60 7.59 11.39
N ASP A 30 -1.45 7.61 12.71
CA ASP A 30 -2.03 8.66 13.56
C ASP A 30 -1.54 10.06 13.15
N LYS A 31 -0.23 10.22 12.95
CA LYS A 31 0.36 11.48 12.46
C LYS A 31 -0.23 11.91 11.11
N VAL A 32 -0.30 10.98 10.15
CA VAL A 32 -0.84 11.27 8.81
C VAL A 32 -2.33 11.62 8.87
N LEU A 33 -3.11 10.93 9.70
CA LEU A 33 -4.53 11.24 9.87
C LEU A 33 -4.75 12.60 10.53
N MET A 34 -3.91 12.98 11.50
CA MET A 34 -3.93 14.33 12.09
C MET A 34 -3.62 15.41 11.05
N ASP A 35 -2.61 15.20 10.20
CA ASP A 35 -2.27 16.14 9.12
C ASP A 35 -3.40 16.27 8.10
N ILE A 36 -4.03 15.16 7.71
CA ILE A 36 -5.19 15.15 6.81
C ILE A 36 -6.37 15.90 7.43
N ALA A 37 -6.66 15.65 8.70
CA ALA A 37 -7.73 16.34 9.42
C ALA A 37 -7.45 17.84 9.55
N ARG A 38 -6.19 18.22 9.82
CA ARG A 38 -5.75 19.62 9.87
C ARG A 38 -5.86 20.32 8.51
N ALA A 39 -5.72 19.58 7.43
CA ALA A 39 -5.95 20.06 6.07
C ALA A 39 -7.44 20.07 5.67
N GLU A 40 -8.35 19.83 6.61
CA GLU A 40 -9.81 19.74 6.39
C GLU A 40 -10.21 18.68 5.35
N ALA A 41 -9.33 17.70 5.12
CA ALA A 41 -9.57 16.60 4.19
C ALA A 41 -10.16 15.39 4.92
N ILE A 42 -10.90 14.56 4.18
CA ILE A 42 -11.58 13.38 4.72
C ILE A 42 -11.08 12.12 4.00
N VAL A 43 -10.72 11.11 4.78
CA VAL A 43 -10.35 9.80 4.24
C VAL A 43 -11.60 8.95 4.00
N SER A 44 -11.72 8.36 2.82
CA SER A 44 -12.80 7.44 2.51
C SER A 44 -12.59 6.08 3.19
N GLY A 45 -13.34 5.81 4.26
CA GLY A 45 -13.29 4.53 4.99
C GLY A 45 -13.50 3.28 4.10
N LYS A 46 -14.35 3.36 3.07
CA LYS A 46 -14.61 2.25 2.13
C LYS A 46 -13.46 1.97 1.15
N LYS A 47 -12.58 2.94 0.93
CA LYS A 47 -11.49 2.87 -0.06
C LYS A 47 -10.11 2.81 0.61
N SER A 48 -10.04 3.04 1.91
CA SER A 48 -8.82 2.94 2.71
C SER A 48 -8.57 1.50 3.14
N TRP A 49 -7.32 1.08 3.07
CA TRP A 49 -6.85 -0.22 3.54
C TRP A 49 -5.73 0.03 4.55
N TRP A 50 -5.82 -0.60 5.73
CA TRP A 50 -4.87 -0.38 6.83
C TRP A 50 -4.39 -1.72 7.38
N GLY A 51 -3.12 -1.80 7.75
CA GLY A 51 -2.56 -3.00 8.40
C GLY A 51 -2.59 -4.25 7.51
N VAL A 52 -2.60 -4.08 6.19
CA VAL A 52 -2.66 -5.18 5.24
C VAL A 52 -1.27 -5.57 4.74
N PRO A 53 -0.97 -6.87 4.56
CA PRO A 53 0.33 -7.33 4.08
C PRO A 53 0.59 -7.02 2.59
N ARG A 54 -0.46 -6.58 1.88
CA ARG A 54 -0.45 -6.30 0.44
C ARG A 54 -1.47 -5.19 0.13
N MET A 55 -1.09 -4.23 -0.71
CA MET A 55 -1.94 -3.10 -1.09
C MET A 55 -1.79 -2.74 -2.57
N ALA A 56 -2.87 -2.29 -3.20
CA ALA A 56 -2.83 -1.74 -4.54
C ALA A 56 -2.59 -0.22 -4.48
N ILE A 57 -1.49 0.24 -5.08
CA ILE A 57 -1.10 1.66 -5.14
C ILE A 57 -0.85 2.01 -6.61
N VAL A 58 -1.67 2.90 -7.17
CA VAL A 58 -1.51 3.44 -8.54
C VAL A 58 -1.31 2.34 -9.60
N GLY A 59 -2.08 1.26 -9.51
CA GLY A 59 -1.99 0.14 -10.46
C GLY A 59 -0.82 -0.81 -10.23
N TYR A 60 -0.10 -0.69 -9.12
CA TYR A 60 0.89 -1.65 -8.64
C TYR A 60 0.39 -2.36 -7.40
N GLU A 61 0.67 -3.64 -7.32
CA GLU A 61 0.55 -4.47 -6.14
C GLU A 61 1.85 -4.37 -5.34
N VAL A 62 1.74 -3.87 -4.11
CA VAL A 62 2.87 -3.60 -3.22
C VAL A 62 2.79 -4.53 -2.02
N ASN A 63 3.89 -5.20 -1.72
CA ASN A 63 4.04 -6.08 -0.56
C ASN A 63 5.50 -6.08 -0.08
N LYS A 64 5.82 -6.88 0.94
CA LYS A 64 7.18 -6.99 1.49
C LYS A 64 8.27 -7.39 0.48
N ASN A 65 7.90 -8.06 -0.61
CA ASN A 65 8.85 -8.53 -1.63
C ASN A 65 9.10 -7.49 -2.73
N GLY A 66 8.36 -6.37 -2.74
CA GLY A 66 8.54 -5.28 -3.70
C GLY A 66 7.23 -4.77 -4.30
N ARG A 67 7.34 -4.19 -5.51
CA ARG A 67 6.24 -3.56 -6.24
C ARG A 67 6.12 -4.23 -7.61
N TYR A 68 4.92 -4.72 -7.92
CA TYR A 68 4.64 -5.45 -9.15
C TYR A 68 3.47 -4.80 -9.86
N PRO A 69 3.46 -4.66 -11.20
CA PRO A 69 2.30 -4.12 -11.88
C PRO A 69 1.09 -5.05 -11.67
N ALA A 70 -0.06 -4.48 -11.34
CA ALA A 70 -1.26 -5.26 -11.12
C ALA A 70 -1.66 -5.99 -12.41
N LYS A 71 -2.03 -7.27 -12.31
CA LYS A 71 -2.30 -8.13 -13.48
C LYS A 71 -3.32 -7.53 -14.45
N ASN A 72 -4.34 -6.87 -13.92
CA ASN A 72 -5.37 -6.19 -14.71
C ASN A 72 -4.82 -4.98 -15.51
N LYS A 73 -3.75 -4.33 -15.05
CA LYS A 73 -3.08 -3.25 -15.78
C LYS A 73 -2.14 -3.78 -16.87
N ILE A 74 -1.45 -4.90 -16.61
CA ILE A 74 -0.60 -5.57 -17.61
C ILE A 74 -1.47 -6.07 -18.79
N PHE A 75 -2.59 -6.71 -18.48
CA PHE A 75 -3.50 -7.23 -19.50
C PHE A 75 -4.09 -6.12 -20.39
N TYR A 76 -4.44 -4.98 -19.81
CA TYR A 76 -4.92 -3.81 -20.55
C TYR A 76 -3.88 -3.28 -21.55
N PHE A 77 -2.59 -3.31 -21.20
CA PHE A 77 -1.52 -2.91 -22.11
C PHE A 77 -1.32 -3.93 -23.23
N SER A 78 -1.35 -5.23 -22.90
CA SER A 78 -1.23 -6.31 -23.89
C SER A 78 -2.34 -6.27 -24.94
N LEU A 79 -3.58 -6.01 -24.53
CA LEU A 79 -4.72 -5.90 -25.46
C LEU A 79 -4.66 -4.65 -26.35
N LYS A 80 -4.00 -3.57 -25.92
CA LYS A 80 -3.79 -2.38 -26.74
C LYS A 80 -2.56 -2.47 -27.65
N ALA A 81 -1.65 -3.42 -27.39
CA ALA A 81 -0.45 -3.63 -28.19
C ALA A 81 -0.73 -4.42 -29.49
N GLU A 82 -1.92 -5.02 -29.64
CA GLU A 82 -2.36 -5.63 -30.90
C GLU A 82 -3.56 -4.88 -31.51
N PRO A 83 -3.35 -3.87 -32.37
CA PRO A 83 -4.43 -3.30 -33.17
C PRO A 83 -4.57 -3.91 -34.59
N LEU A 84 -3.81 -4.94 -35.00
CA LEU A 84 -3.59 -5.18 -36.45
C LEU A 84 -3.58 -6.63 -36.99
N PHE A 85 -4.25 -7.61 -36.37
CA PHE A 85 -4.40 -8.96 -36.97
C PHE A 85 -5.82 -9.54 -36.91
N ILE A 86 -6.83 -8.71 -37.18
CA ILE A 86 -8.18 -9.20 -37.56
C ILE A 86 -8.61 -8.46 -38.82
N LEU A 87 -8.00 -8.83 -39.95
CA LEU A 87 -8.49 -8.58 -41.31
C LEU A 87 -7.54 -9.29 -42.30
N LEU A 88 -7.63 -10.62 -42.34
CA LEU A 88 -7.33 -11.46 -43.51
C LEU A 88 -8.20 -12.72 -43.43
#